data_AF-Q05Y27-F1
#
_entry.id   AF-Q05Y27-F1
#
_cell.length_a   1.000
_cell.length_b   1.000
_cell.length_c   1.000
_cell.angle_alpha   90.00
_cell.angle_beta   90.00
_cell.angle_gamma   90.00
#
_symmetry.space_group_name_H-M   'P 1'
#
loop_
_entity.id
_entity.type
_entity.pdbx_description
1 polymer ?
#
loop_
_entity_poly.entity_id
_entity_poly.type
_entity_poly.pdbx_seq_one_letter_code
_entity_poly.pdbx_strand_id
1 'polypeptide(L)'
;MLRRLSIGLLASAVGISPLPLKAQDGSAEDLGVMSIQLKDIVKPRVGVQGALQGAGTPNQAGIGGFLPLKVNDNSVWFLDALANVNFADREGYSSIINTDVAGASISTSTRLGYRWLNGDRSWMYGLNAGYDSRPMNTGGTDTGIVVSGTEKSAFFQQVTVNAEAVSNNWNFDTYALLPVGDTEQLLNWFYKGGALNTYGLDIGYFITPELNASVGYYYQHGDLGTADGSGVLGRLAYEISNGLTAGVNISHDEAFDTRVSADLKVRFGGASTTEQRKAVQELPVINALTSTPSNRDVRVHDACPPGWAYEWMPMGFLHQWGDCVDALGGKAKIEYDNFNKEWFCSKKPGNGFYAGCYLI
;
A
#
# COMPACT_ATOMS: atom_id res chain seq x y z
N MET A 1 26.71 -13.57 -32.87
CA MET A 1 26.04 -14.59 -32.03
C MET A 1 26.63 -14.54 -30.63
N LEU A 2 25.75 -14.43 -29.63
CA LEU A 2 25.97 -14.43 -28.17
C LEU A 2 26.92 -13.36 -27.58
N ARG A 3 26.33 -12.26 -27.09
CA ARG A 3 26.86 -11.51 -25.94
C ARG A 3 25.96 -11.78 -24.73
N ARG A 4 26.55 -12.39 -23.71
CA ARG A 4 25.96 -12.62 -22.38
C ARG A 4 25.93 -11.29 -21.64
N LEU A 5 24.76 -10.85 -21.18
CA LEU A 5 24.60 -9.81 -20.17
C LEU A 5 24.54 -10.50 -18.80
N SER A 6 25.64 -10.42 -18.08
CA SER A 6 25.75 -10.78 -16.67
C SER A 6 25.21 -9.63 -15.82
N ILE A 7 24.12 -9.88 -15.09
CA ILE A 7 23.54 -9.00 -14.07
C ILE A 7 24.52 -8.95 -12.89
N GLY A 8 25.05 -7.76 -12.63
CA GLY A 8 26.00 -7.49 -11.55
C GLY A 8 25.32 -7.46 -10.19
N LEU A 9 25.82 -8.28 -9.27
CA LEU A 9 25.49 -8.32 -7.85
C LEU A 9 26.19 -7.12 -7.15
N LEU A 10 25.43 -6.12 -6.69
CA LEU A 10 25.94 -5.03 -5.86
C LEU A 10 26.00 -5.51 -4.40
N ALA A 11 27.19 -5.93 -3.97
CA ALA A 11 27.50 -6.15 -2.56
C ALA A 11 28.11 -4.86 -1.98
N SER A 12 27.29 -4.08 -1.26
CA SER A 12 27.76 -2.95 -0.48
C SER A 12 28.19 -3.43 0.91
N ALA A 13 29.49 -3.53 1.14
CA ALA A 13 30.05 -3.80 2.47
C ALA A 13 30.06 -2.50 3.30
N VAL A 14 29.20 -2.42 4.31
CA VAL A 14 29.26 -1.37 5.34
C VAL A 14 30.24 -1.83 6.42
N GLY A 15 31.38 -1.17 6.53
CA GLY A 15 32.35 -1.37 7.60
C GLY A 15 31.86 -0.76 8.91
N ILE A 16 31.56 -1.59 9.90
CA ILE A 16 31.17 -1.17 11.25
C ILE A 16 32.43 -1.17 12.13
N SER A 17 32.83 0.00 12.62
CA SER A 17 33.88 0.15 13.64
C SER A 17 33.44 -0.52 14.97
N PRO A 18 34.30 -1.26 15.67
CA PRO A 18 33.92 -1.90 16.93
C PRO A 18 33.90 -0.88 18.08
N LEU A 19 32.71 -0.59 18.61
CA LEU A 19 32.56 0.00 19.93
C LEU A 19 32.58 -1.13 20.98
N PRO A 20 33.21 -0.93 22.16
CA PRO A 20 33.34 -1.98 23.16
C PRO A 20 31.98 -2.31 23.78
N LEU A 21 31.44 -3.48 23.46
CA LEU A 21 30.32 -4.08 24.17
C LEU A 21 30.78 -4.47 25.58
N LYS A 22 30.26 -3.80 26.61
CA LYS A 22 30.21 -4.40 27.94
C LYS A 22 29.18 -5.53 27.89
N ALA A 23 29.66 -6.76 27.68
CA ALA A 23 28.86 -7.96 27.89
C ALA A 23 28.50 -8.03 29.37
N GLN A 24 27.21 -7.88 29.67
CA GLN A 24 26.63 -8.32 30.91
C GLN A 24 26.19 -9.77 30.63
N ASP A 25 26.92 -10.74 31.19
CA ASP A 25 26.62 -12.18 31.09
C ASP A 25 25.25 -12.45 31.75
N GLY A 26 24.18 -12.23 30.98
CA GLY A 26 22.87 -12.79 31.24
C GLY A 26 22.81 -14.14 30.52
N SER A 27 22.86 -15.22 31.30
CA SER A 27 22.67 -16.57 30.77
C SER A 27 21.32 -16.70 30.05
N ALA A 28 21.31 -17.40 28.92
CA ALA A 28 20.12 -17.70 28.12
C ALA A 28 19.04 -18.51 28.87
N GLU A 29 19.30 -18.94 30.11
CA GLU A 29 18.33 -19.61 30.97
C GLU A 29 17.30 -18.66 31.62
N ASP A 30 17.53 -17.34 31.64
CA ASP A 30 16.63 -16.36 32.28
C ASP A 30 15.62 -15.69 31.33
N LEU A 31 15.59 -16.10 30.06
CA LEU A 31 14.60 -15.69 29.07
C LEU A 31 13.74 -16.91 28.73
N GLY A 32 12.45 -16.90 29.11
CA GLY A 32 11.48 -18.00 28.96
C GLY A 32 11.19 -18.53 27.54
N VAL A 33 12.07 -18.23 26.57
CA VAL A 33 12.02 -18.59 25.14
C VAL A 33 12.01 -20.11 24.93
N MET A 34 12.58 -20.91 25.84
CA MET A 34 12.57 -22.38 25.73
C MET A 34 11.21 -23.04 26.08
N SER A 35 10.21 -22.30 26.56
CA SER A 35 8.90 -22.88 26.95
C SER A 35 7.76 -22.64 25.95
N ILE A 36 7.95 -21.80 24.94
CA ILE A 36 6.87 -21.42 24.02
C ILE A 36 6.70 -22.50 22.94
N GLN A 37 5.62 -23.27 23.05
CA GLN A 37 5.16 -24.16 22.00
C GLN A 37 4.30 -23.38 20.99
N LEU A 38 4.71 -23.36 19.72
CA LEU A 38 3.99 -22.62 18.66
C LEU A 38 2.53 -23.05 18.55
N LYS A 39 2.22 -24.34 18.80
CA LYS A 39 0.85 -24.86 18.77
C LYS A 39 -0.07 -24.20 19.79
N ASP A 40 0.46 -23.69 20.90
CA ASP A 40 -0.33 -23.08 21.98
C ASP A 40 -0.59 -21.59 21.74
N ILE A 41 0.34 -20.93 21.06
CA ILE A 41 0.29 -19.49 20.80
C ILE A 41 -0.27 -19.14 19.41
N VAL A 42 0.00 -19.97 18.40
CA VAL A 42 -0.45 -19.78 17.02
C VAL A 42 -1.84 -20.40 16.89
N LYS A 43 -2.84 -19.61 17.24
CA LYS A 43 -4.27 -19.95 17.15
C LYS A 43 -4.98 -19.05 16.14
N PRO A 44 -6.17 -19.45 15.67
CA PRO A 44 -7.00 -18.58 14.85
C PRO A 44 -7.23 -17.23 15.53
N ARG A 45 -7.15 -16.16 14.74
CA ARG A 45 -7.47 -14.80 15.17
C ARG A 45 -8.52 -14.23 14.24
N VAL A 46 -9.47 -13.49 14.79
CA VAL A 46 -10.49 -12.77 14.03
C VAL A 46 -10.64 -11.39 14.61
N GLY A 47 -11.06 -10.41 13.82
CA GLY A 47 -11.21 -9.08 14.36
C GLY A 47 -11.70 -8.05 13.38
N VAL A 48 -11.71 -6.82 13.86
CA VAL A 48 -12.17 -5.64 13.12
C VAL A 48 -11.01 -4.70 12.89
N GLN A 49 -11.07 -3.92 11.83
CA GLN A 49 -10.08 -2.92 11.53
C GLN A 49 -10.73 -1.70 10.90
N GLY A 50 -10.13 -0.54 11.14
CA GLY A 50 -10.46 0.69 10.44
C GLY A 50 -9.18 1.40 10.04
N ALA A 51 -9.20 2.06 8.89
CA ALA A 51 -8.14 2.95 8.47
C ALA A 51 -8.74 4.21 7.85
N LEU A 52 -8.12 5.35 8.16
CA LEU A 52 -8.41 6.61 7.50
C LEU A 52 -7.81 6.60 6.09
N GLN A 53 -8.38 7.44 5.24
CA GLN A 53 -7.94 7.68 3.87
C GLN A 53 -6.43 7.93 3.78
N GLY A 54 -5.78 7.28 2.81
CA GLY A 54 -4.36 7.40 2.50
C GLY A 54 -4.12 7.62 1.00
N ALA A 55 -2.86 7.51 0.57
CA ALA A 55 -2.50 7.59 -0.85
C ALA A 55 -3.17 6.44 -1.63
N GLY A 56 -4.01 6.78 -2.61
CA GLY A 56 -4.71 5.82 -3.46
C GLY A 56 -5.78 4.97 -2.76
N THR A 57 -6.12 5.23 -1.49
CA THR A 57 -7.01 4.38 -0.68
C THR A 57 -8.00 5.23 0.16
N PRO A 58 -9.31 4.93 0.11
CA PRO A 58 -10.33 5.68 0.84
C PRO A 58 -10.39 5.24 2.31
N ASN A 59 -11.25 5.90 3.09
CA ASN A 59 -11.57 5.45 4.44
C ASN A 59 -12.14 4.02 4.39
N GLN A 60 -11.68 3.15 5.28
CA GLN A 60 -12.12 1.76 5.31
C GLN A 60 -12.42 1.26 6.71
N ALA A 61 -13.41 0.38 6.82
CA ALA A 61 -13.64 -0.43 8.00
C ALA A 61 -14.02 -1.84 7.59
N GLY A 62 -13.49 -2.84 8.27
CA GLY A 62 -13.66 -4.22 7.85
C GLY A 62 -13.46 -5.24 8.93
N ILE A 63 -13.67 -6.48 8.52
CA ILE A 63 -13.45 -7.67 9.32
C ILE A 63 -12.36 -8.51 8.69
N GLY A 64 -11.64 -9.23 9.53
CA GLY A 64 -10.50 -10.00 9.10
C GLY A 64 -10.21 -11.19 9.98
N GLY A 65 -9.57 -12.19 9.42
CA GLY A 65 -9.15 -13.37 10.17
C GLY A 65 -7.82 -13.93 9.68
N PHE A 66 -7.03 -14.38 10.64
CA PHE A 66 -5.83 -15.18 10.44
C PHE A 66 -6.13 -16.61 10.90
N LEU A 67 -5.97 -17.57 10.00
CA LEU A 67 -6.21 -18.99 10.23
C LEU A 67 -4.91 -19.78 10.04
N PRO A 68 -4.29 -20.30 11.11
CA PRO A 68 -3.18 -21.23 10.96
C PRO A 68 -3.70 -22.57 10.45
N LEU A 69 -3.23 -22.98 9.27
CA LEU A 69 -3.61 -24.24 8.61
C LEU A 69 -2.79 -25.41 9.16
N LYS A 70 -1.49 -25.18 9.40
CA LYS A 70 -0.57 -26.19 9.95
C LYS A 70 0.49 -25.51 10.80
N VAL A 71 0.61 -25.95 12.04
CA VAL A 71 1.62 -25.44 12.99
C VAL A 71 2.58 -26.57 13.35
N ASN A 72 3.83 -26.40 12.97
CA ASN A 72 4.95 -27.26 13.35
C ASN A 72 5.76 -26.58 14.47
N ASP A 73 6.87 -27.19 14.87
CA ASP A 73 7.65 -26.72 16.02
C ASP A 73 8.32 -25.37 15.77
N ASN A 74 8.69 -25.06 14.52
CA ASN A 74 9.31 -23.80 14.12
C ASN A 74 8.66 -23.18 12.88
N SER A 75 7.48 -23.64 12.44
CA SER A 75 6.86 -23.08 11.23
C SER A 75 5.34 -23.15 11.21
N VAL A 76 4.74 -22.26 10.41
CA VAL A 76 3.31 -22.04 10.31
C VAL A 76 2.93 -21.86 8.85
N TRP A 77 2.01 -22.70 8.38
CA TRP A 77 1.20 -22.40 7.19
C TRP A 77 -0.05 -21.67 7.63
N PHE A 78 -0.40 -20.60 6.94
CA PHE A 78 -1.55 -19.78 7.30
C PHE A 78 -2.35 -19.32 6.08
N LEU A 79 -3.64 -19.11 6.31
CA LEU A 79 -4.55 -18.41 5.44
C LEU A 79 -5.04 -17.18 6.19
N ASP A 80 -4.97 -16.00 5.58
CA ASP A 80 -5.52 -14.77 6.14
C ASP A 80 -6.47 -14.15 5.12
N ALA A 81 -7.66 -13.75 5.56
CA ALA A 81 -8.69 -13.17 4.72
C ALA A 81 -9.33 -11.96 5.39
N LEU A 82 -9.54 -10.90 4.60
CA LEU A 82 -10.13 -9.64 5.02
C LEU A 82 -11.27 -9.26 4.06
N ALA A 83 -12.30 -8.62 4.60
CA ALA A 83 -13.32 -7.91 3.85
C ALA A 83 -13.49 -6.52 4.45
N ASN A 84 -13.21 -5.48 3.66
CA ASN A 84 -13.32 -4.09 4.08
C ASN A 84 -14.44 -3.40 3.30
N VAL A 85 -15.25 -2.61 4.00
CA VAL A 85 -16.12 -1.62 3.39
C VAL A 85 -15.30 -0.35 3.19
N ASN A 86 -15.15 0.07 1.95
CA ASN A 86 -14.58 1.35 1.56
C ASN A 86 -15.70 2.38 1.54
N PHE A 87 -15.54 3.46 2.31
CA PHE A 87 -16.47 4.57 2.37
C PHE A 87 -16.08 5.67 1.40
N ALA A 88 -17.01 6.59 1.17
CA ALA A 88 -16.77 7.76 0.36
C ALA A 88 -15.60 8.60 0.89
N ASP A 89 -14.96 9.31 -0.03
CA ASP A 89 -13.93 10.29 0.31
C ASP A 89 -14.52 11.47 1.09
N ARG A 90 -13.65 12.17 1.83
CA ARG A 90 -14.04 13.41 2.50
C ARG A 90 -14.24 14.49 1.44
N GLU A 91 -15.35 15.23 1.51
CA GLU A 91 -15.65 16.33 0.56
C GLU A 91 -14.43 17.25 0.35
N GLY A 92 -14.03 17.44 -0.91
CA GLY A 92 -12.90 18.28 -1.31
C GLY A 92 -11.52 17.67 -1.05
N TYR A 93 -11.43 16.36 -0.83
CA TYR A 93 -10.19 15.64 -0.61
C TYR A 93 -10.25 14.22 -1.17
N SER A 94 -10.10 14.07 -2.47
CA SER A 94 -10.06 12.78 -3.17
C SER A 94 -8.91 11.86 -2.73
N SER A 95 -9.21 10.56 -2.69
CA SER A 95 -8.24 9.47 -2.49
C SER A 95 -7.56 9.00 -3.78
N ILE A 96 -8.09 9.40 -4.94
CA ILE A 96 -7.59 9.00 -6.27
C ILE A 96 -7.20 10.20 -7.15
N ILE A 97 -7.04 11.39 -6.53
CA ILE A 97 -6.62 12.69 -7.07
C ILE A 97 -7.78 13.57 -7.56
N ASN A 98 -8.40 13.29 -8.72
CA ASN A 98 -9.32 14.25 -9.36
C ASN A 98 -10.81 13.92 -9.21
N THR A 99 -11.12 12.65 -8.94
CA THR A 99 -12.48 12.11 -8.79
C THR A 99 -12.69 11.61 -7.38
N ASP A 100 -13.81 11.92 -6.76
CA ASP A 100 -14.11 11.38 -5.44
C ASP A 100 -14.59 9.93 -5.54
N VAL A 101 -14.16 9.10 -4.59
CA VAL A 101 -14.84 7.82 -4.34
C VAL A 101 -16.17 8.13 -3.65
N ALA A 102 -17.29 7.65 -4.21
CA ALA A 102 -18.62 7.84 -3.64
C ALA A 102 -19.27 6.52 -3.24
N GLY A 103 -20.15 6.60 -2.24
CA GLY A 103 -20.90 5.47 -1.73
C GLY A 103 -20.05 4.50 -0.91
N ALA A 104 -20.53 3.27 -0.79
CA ALA A 104 -19.86 2.20 -0.06
C ALA A 104 -19.62 1.01 -1.00
N SER A 105 -18.40 0.46 -0.97
CA SER A 105 -18.02 -0.73 -1.76
C SER A 105 -17.29 -1.74 -0.86
N ILE A 106 -17.34 -3.02 -1.19
CA ILE A 106 -16.70 -4.08 -0.38
C ILE A 106 -15.45 -4.57 -1.10
N SER A 107 -14.26 -4.25 -0.58
CA SER A 107 -13.02 -4.89 -1.00
C SER A 107 -12.79 -6.19 -0.23
N THR A 108 -12.08 -7.12 -0.87
CA THR A 108 -11.65 -8.37 -0.24
C THR A 108 -10.18 -8.58 -0.48
N SER A 109 -9.51 -9.20 0.48
CA SER A 109 -8.08 -9.54 0.41
C SER A 109 -7.88 -10.93 1.00
N THR A 110 -7.24 -11.81 0.26
CA THR A 110 -6.87 -13.14 0.75
C THR A 110 -5.36 -13.35 0.59
N ARG A 111 -4.72 -13.94 1.59
CA ARG A 111 -3.28 -14.25 1.63
C ARG A 111 -3.11 -15.69 2.08
N LEU A 112 -2.32 -16.45 1.33
CA LEU A 112 -1.80 -17.76 1.73
C LEU A 112 -0.30 -17.61 1.95
N GLY A 113 0.20 -18.09 3.07
CA GLY A 113 1.62 -17.93 3.37
C GLY A 113 2.20 -19.02 4.27
N TYR A 114 3.51 -18.96 4.34
CA TYR A 114 4.35 -19.82 5.16
C TYR A 114 5.37 -18.98 5.91
N ARG A 115 5.40 -19.12 7.23
CA ARG A 115 6.38 -18.49 8.11
C ARG A 115 7.17 -19.54 8.85
N TRP A 116 8.46 -19.30 9.07
CA TRP A 116 9.31 -20.18 9.84
C TRP A 116 10.33 -19.41 10.66
N LEU A 117 10.69 -19.98 11.81
CA LEU A 117 11.75 -19.49 12.67
C LEU A 117 13.08 -20.15 12.29
N ASN A 118 14.17 -19.41 12.43
CA ASN A 118 15.51 -19.97 12.40
C ASN A 118 15.81 -20.81 13.66
N GLY A 119 16.96 -21.50 13.69
CA GLY A 119 17.26 -22.51 14.71
C GLY A 119 17.24 -22.00 16.15
N ASP A 120 17.73 -20.79 16.38
CA ASP A 120 17.74 -20.08 17.67
C ASP A 120 16.49 -19.20 17.89
N ARG A 121 15.55 -19.18 16.94
CA ARG A 121 14.32 -18.37 16.96
C ARG A 121 14.58 -16.86 17.09
N SER A 122 15.76 -16.38 16.72
CA SER A 122 16.09 -14.95 16.67
C SER A 122 15.46 -14.23 15.47
N TRP A 123 15.12 -14.99 14.42
CA TRP A 123 14.46 -14.50 13.22
C TRP A 123 13.28 -15.37 12.81
N MET A 124 12.25 -14.71 12.34
CA MET A 124 11.14 -15.25 11.57
C MET A 124 11.34 -14.83 10.13
N TYR A 125 11.19 -15.78 9.21
CA TYR A 125 11.11 -15.52 7.78
C TYR A 125 9.76 -15.96 7.27
N GLY A 126 9.22 -15.25 6.30
CA GLY A 126 7.94 -15.58 5.72
C GLY A 126 7.87 -15.28 4.23
N LEU A 127 7.06 -16.07 3.55
CA LEU A 127 6.63 -15.82 2.18
C LEU A 127 5.11 -15.92 2.15
N ASN A 128 4.46 -14.95 1.52
CA ASN A 128 3.04 -15.02 1.28
C ASN A 128 2.68 -14.47 -0.10
N ALA A 129 1.60 -15.01 -0.64
CA ALA A 129 1.03 -14.55 -1.88
C ALA A 129 -0.49 -14.48 -1.73
N GLY A 130 -1.12 -13.65 -2.55
CA GLY A 130 -2.55 -13.50 -2.45
C GLY A 130 -3.17 -12.65 -3.52
N TYR A 131 -4.44 -12.36 -3.28
CA TYR A 131 -5.32 -11.73 -4.23
C TYR A 131 -6.17 -10.69 -3.52
N ASP A 132 -6.20 -9.48 -4.07
CA ASP A 132 -7.07 -8.41 -3.59
C ASP A 132 -8.02 -7.96 -4.70
N SER A 133 -9.24 -7.65 -4.30
CA SER A 133 -10.28 -7.13 -5.16
C SER A 133 -10.82 -5.84 -4.59
N ARG A 134 -10.99 -4.83 -5.43
CA ARG A 134 -11.57 -3.53 -5.05
C ARG A 134 -12.61 -3.11 -6.09
N PRO A 135 -13.90 -3.40 -5.85
CA PRO A 135 -14.96 -2.63 -6.49
C PRO A 135 -14.93 -1.21 -5.94
N MET A 136 -15.28 -0.24 -6.78
CA MET A 136 -15.28 1.16 -6.44
C MET A 136 -16.41 1.84 -7.21
N ASN A 137 -17.24 2.59 -6.48
CA ASN A 137 -18.26 3.43 -7.09
C ASN A 137 -17.72 4.86 -7.17
N THR A 138 -17.95 5.50 -8.30
CA THR A 138 -17.38 6.82 -8.59
C THR A 138 -18.36 7.94 -8.30
N GLY A 139 -17.87 8.99 -7.66
CA GLY A 139 -18.62 10.17 -7.28
C GLY A 139 -18.50 11.31 -8.28
N GLY A 140 -18.81 12.51 -7.80
CA GLY A 140 -18.49 13.75 -8.50
C GLY A 140 -16.99 13.98 -8.60
N THR A 141 -16.60 15.09 -9.23
CA THR A 141 -15.19 15.47 -9.37
C THR A 141 -14.84 16.59 -8.41
N ASP A 142 -13.65 16.52 -7.82
CA ASP A 142 -13.08 17.56 -6.96
C ASP A 142 -12.56 18.78 -7.76
N THR A 143 -12.51 18.66 -9.09
CA THR A 143 -12.02 19.71 -10.02
C THR A 143 -13.07 20.76 -10.39
N GLY A 144 -14.29 20.68 -9.84
CA GLY A 144 -15.38 21.61 -10.17
C GLY A 144 -15.99 21.41 -11.57
N ILE A 145 -15.64 20.31 -12.25
CA ILE A 145 -16.16 19.93 -13.56
C ILE A 145 -17.53 19.25 -13.37
N VAL A 146 -18.58 19.79 -14.00
CA VAL A 146 -19.89 19.13 -14.00
C VAL A 146 -19.80 17.89 -14.89
N VAL A 147 -19.66 16.73 -14.26
CA VAL A 147 -19.73 15.44 -14.94
C VAL A 147 -21.17 14.92 -14.99
N SER A 148 -21.66 14.55 -16.18
CA SER A 148 -22.99 13.95 -16.36
C SER A 148 -22.87 12.44 -16.58
N GLY A 149 -23.73 11.64 -15.93
CA GLY A 149 -23.58 10.17 -15.88
C GLY A 149 -22.76 9.67 -14.68
N THR A 150 -22.91 10.36 -13.54
CA THR A 150 -22.37 10.02 -12.22
C THR A 150 -22.76 8.60 -11.81
N GLU A 151 -21.79 7.86 -11.27
CA GLU A 151 -21.86 6.46 -10.81
C GLU A 151 -21.54 5.40 -11.89
N LYS A 152 -20.25 5.19 -12.16
CA LYS A 152 -19.77 3.92 -12.72
C LYS A 152 -19.14 3.08 -11.61
N SER A 153 -19.43 1.78 -11.65
CA SER A 153 -18.73 0.81 -10.81
C SER A 153 -17.49 0.33 -11.57
N ALA A 154 -16.31 0.63 -11.03
CA ALA A 154 -15.04 0.12 -11.52
C ALA A 154 -14.58 -1.02 -10.60
N PHE A 155 -13.98 -2.07 -11.15
CA PHE A 155 -13.59 -3.26 -10.42
C PHE A 155 -12.13 -3.62 -10.65
N PHE A 156 -11.27 -3.23 -9.72
CA PHE A 156 -9.84 -3.48 -9.82
C PHE A 156 -9.45 -4.75 -9.07
N GLN A 157 -8.43 -5.43 -9.58
CA GLN A 157 -7.94 -6.70 -9.06
C GLN A 157 -6.41 -6.68 -9.06
N GLN A 158 -5.79 -7.23 -8.02
CA GLN A 158 -4.33 -7.37 -7.97
C GLN A 158 -3.91 -8.69 -7.35
N VAL A 159 -2.76 -9.18 -7.81
CA VAL A 159 -2.00 -10.23 -7.15
C VAL A 159 -0.93 -9.57 -6.29
N THR A 160 -0.73 -10.10 -5.09
CA THR A 160 0.33 -9.64 -4.19
C THR A 160 1.27 -10.78 -3.88
N VAL A 161 2.56 -10.48 -3.86
CA VAL A 161 3.59 -11.35 -3.31
C VAL A 161 4.41 -10.57 -2.29
N ASN A 162 4.79 -11.22 -1.20
CA ASN A 162 5.52 -10.60 -0.11
C ASN A 162 6.53 -11.60 0.48
N ALA A 163 7.72 -11.09 0.79
CA ALA A 163 8.69 -11.74 1.65
C ALA A 163 8.98 -10.89 2.90
N GLU A 164 8.97 -11.52 4.06
CA GLU A 164 9.14 -10.85 5.35
C GLU A 164 10.28 -11.49 6.16
N ALA A 165 11.01 -10.68 6.92
CA ALA A 165 12.00 -11.12 7.88
C ALA A 165 11.89 -10.28 9.16
N VAL A 166 11.60 -10.91 10.30
CA VAL A 166 11.32 -10.23 11.56
C VAL A 166 12.19 -10.80 12.68
N SER A 167 12.80 -9.93 13.46
CA SER A 167 13.48 -10.24 14.73
C SER A 167 12.85 -9.42 15.85
N ASN A 168 13.39 -9.53 17.06
CA ASN A 168 12.91 -8.72 18.19
C ASN A 168 13.25 -7.23 18.08
N ASN A 169 14.16 -6.85 17.17
CA ASN A 169 14.60 -5.46 17.01
C ASN A 169 14.28 -4.91 15.63
N TRP A 170 14.28 -5.75 14.60
CA TRP A 170 14.15 -5.34 13.21
C TRP A 170 13.04 -6.09 12.51
N ASN A 171 12.35 -5.42 11.59
CA ASN A 171 11.49 -6.05 10.59
C ASN A 171 11.84 -5.55 9.20
N PHE A 172 11.75 -6.45 8.24
CA PHE A 172 11.95 -6.19 6.82
C PHE A 172 10.77 -6.81 6.07
N ASP A 173 10.16 -6.05 5.19
CA ASP A 173 9.05 -6.48 4.36
C ASP A 173 9.33 -6.04 2.92
N THR A 174 9.39 -6.96 1.98
CA THR A 174 9.46 -6.63 0.56
C THR A 174 8.24 -7.18 -0.14
N TYR A 175 7.65 -6.38 -1.01
CA TYR A 175 6.37 -6.71 -1.62
C TYR A 175 6.29 -6.23 -3.06
N ALA A 176 5.47 -6.92 -3.82
CA ALA A 176 5.02 -6.49 -5.14
C ALA A 176 3.49 -6.63 -5.22
N LEU A 177 2.83 -5.56 -5.66
CA LEU A 177 1.42 -5.48 -5.97
C LEU A 177 1.28 -5.37 -7.49
N LEU A 178 0.65 -6.36 -8.10
CA LEU A 178 0.58 -6.53 -9.54
C LEU A 178 -0.89 -6.56 -9.97
N PRO A 179 -1.43 -5.46 -10.51
CA PRO A 179 -2.75 -5.45 -11.13
C PRO A 179 -2.92 -6.54 -12.18
N VAL A 180 -4.11 -7.15 -12.23
CA VAL A 180 -4.45 -8.21 -13.17
C VAL A 180 -5.83 -7.99 -13.78
N GLY A 181 -6.03 -8.49 -14.99
CA GLY A 181 -7.27 -8.28 -15.74
C GLY A 181 -7.34 -6.87 -16.32
N ASP A 182 -8.50 -6.23 -16.21
CA ASP A 182 -8.71 -4.86 -16.70
C ASP A 182 -8.12 -3.84 -15.72
N THR A 183 -6.88 -3.45 -15.99
CA THR A 183 -6.09 -2.51 -15.17
C THR A 183 -6.55 -1.07 -15.33
N GLU A 184 -7.19 -0.72 -16.44
CA GLU A 184 -7.80 0.59 -16.71
C GLU A 184 -9.31 0.51 -16.85
N GLN A 185 -10.04 1.37 -16.14
CA GLN A 185 -11.49 1.44 -16.21
C GLN A 185 -12.00 2.87 -16.24
N LEU A 186 -13.07 3.11 -16.98
CA LEU A 186 -13.71 4.42 -17.02
C LEU A 186 -14.40 4.72 -15.70
N LEU A 187 -13.93 5.75 -15.01
CA LEU A 187 -14.52 6.18 -13.74
C LEU A 187 -15.75 7.06 -13.98
N ASN A 188 -15.72 7.90 -14.99
CA ASN A 188 -16.89 8.63 -15.46
C ASN A 188 -16.79 8.82 -16.99
N TRP A 189 -17.62 9.69 -17.58
CA TRP A 189 -17.54 9.97 -19.02
C TRP A 189 -16.23 10.66 -19.42
N PHE A 190 -15.50 11.22 -18.45
CA PHE A 190 -14.31 12.02 -18.66
C PHE A 190 -13.03 11.35 -18.13
N TYR A 191 -13.02 10.82 -16.91
CA TYR A 191 -11.83 10.26 -16.25
C TYR A 191 -11.72 8.74 -16.37
N LYS A 192 -10.48 8.24 -16.52
CA LYS A 192 -10.11 6.83 -16.41
C LYS A 192 -9.33 6.59 -15.12
N GLY A 193 -9.53 5.43 -14.51
CA GLY A 193 -8.83 4.97 -13.32
C GLY A 193 -7.95 3.79 -13.66
N GLY A 194 -6.71 3.80 -13.20
CA GLY A 194 -5.72 2.74 -13.37
C GLY A 194 -5.33 2.15 -12.02
N ALA A 195 -5.28 0.82 -11.91
CA ALA A 195 -4.63 0.16 -10.79
C ALA A 195 -3.09 0.22 -10.97
N LEU A 196 -2.36 0.48 -9.87
CA LEU A 196 -0.91 0.71 -9.93
C LEU A 196 -0.11 -0.56 -9.63
N ASN A 197 0.88 -0.85 -10.48
CA ASN A 197 1.96 -1.77 -10.12
C ASN A 197 2.79 -1.11 -9.04
N THR A 198 2.99 -1.77 -7.90
CA THR A 198 3.75 -1.22 -6.77
C THR A 198 4.80 -2.21 -6.31
N TYR A 199 6.05 -1.77 -6.22
CA TYR A 199 7.16 -2.55 -5.66
C TYR A 199 7.72 -1.79 -4.47
N GLY A 200 7.86 -2.44 -3.33
CA GLY A 200 8.30 -1.77 -2.12
C GLY A 200 9.20 -2.59 -1.22
N LEU A 201 9.90 -1.84 -0.37
CA LEU A 201 10.70 -2.35 0.73
C LEU A 201 10.43 -1.49 1.96
N ASP A 202 9.93 -2.12 3.02
CA ASP A 202 9.73 -1.52 4.32
C ASP A 202 10.77 -2.07 5.30
N ILE A 203 11.38 -1.16 6.06
CA ILE A 203 12.34 -1.47 7.12
C ILE A 203 11.81 -0.85 8.41
N GLY A 204 11.64 -1.67 9.43
CA GLY A 204 11.20 -1.22 10.74
C GLY A 204 12.11 -1.64 11.88
N TYR A 205 11.99 -0.89 12.96
CA TYR A 205 12.71 -1.06 14.21
C TYR A 205 11.73 -1.03 15.38
N PHE A 206 11.79 -2.07 16.21
CA PHE A 206 11.04 -2.15 17.45
C PHE A 206 11.79 -1.35 18.53
N ILE A 207 11.27 -0.16 18.84
CA ILE A 207 11.78 0.70 19.92
C ILE A 207 11.51 0.01 21.26
N THR A 208 10.29 -0.52 21.40
CA THR A 208 9.90 -1.50 22.41
C THR A 208 9.16 -2.63 21.69
N PRO A 209 8.96 -3.81 22.32
CA PRO A 209 8.21 -4.90 21.71
C PRO A 209 6.81 -4.49 21.18
N GLU A 210 6.19 -3.52 21.84
CA GLU A 210 4.87 -2.99 21.49
C GLU A 210 4.92 -1.80 20.51
N LEU A 211 6.07 -1.12 20.38
CA LEU A 211 6.23 0.09 19.58
C LEU A 211 7.18 -0.14 18.40
N ASN A 212 6.61 -0.23 17.20
CA ASN A 212 7.33 -0.39 15.95
C ASN A 212 7.34 0.92 15.15
N ALA A 213 8.53 1.40 14.81
CA ALA A 213 8.73 2.52 13.89
C ALA A 213 9.31 1.97 12.58
N SER A 214 8.71 2.34 11.45
CA SER A 214 9.12 1.83 10.13
C SER A 214 9.16 2.92 9.08
N VAL A 215 10.07 2.72 8.12
CA VAL A 215 10.20 3.53 6.92
C VAL A 215 10.18 2.60 5.71
N GLY A 216 9.33 2.94 4.75
CA GLY A 216 9.17 2.24 3.49
C GLY A 216 9.54 3.12 2.32
N TYR A 217 10.15 2.52 1.31
CA TYR A 217 10.28 3.11 -0.01
C TYR A 217 9.57 2.21 -1.01
N TYR A 218 8.78 2.82 -1.88
CA TYR A 218 8.08 2.11 -2.93
C TYR A 218 8.16 2.85 -4.26
N TYR A 219 8.14 2.09 -5.34
CA TYR A 219 8.05 2.59 -6.70
C TYR A 219 6.73 2.14 -7.30
N GLN A 220 6.04 3.06 -7.96
CA GLN A 220 4.76 2.82 -8.61
C GLN A 220 4.85 3.13 -10.09
N HIS A 221 4.17 2.30 -10.87
CA HIS A 221 4.01 2.47 -12.29
C HIS A 221 2.59 2.09 -12.69
N GLY A 222 1.93 2.94 -13.47
CA GLY A 222 0.57 2.73 -13.94
C GLY A 222 0.49 2.84 -15.46
N ASP A 223 -0.41 2.08 -16.08
CA ASP A 223 -0.56 2.03 -17.54
C ASP A 223 -0.97 3.39 -18.15
N LEU A 224 -1.54 4.29 -17.33
CA LEU A 224 -1.91 5.65 -17.72
C LEU A 224 -0.71 6.63 -17.77
N GLY A 225 0.49 6.23 -17.34
CA GLY A 225 1.74 7.01 -17.47
C GLY A 225 1.81 8.31 -16.66
N THR A 226 0.81 8.59 -15.83
CA THR A 226 0.70 9.83 -15.03
C THR A 226 1.05 9.65 -13.56
N ALA A 227 1.16 8.40 -13.10
CA ALA A 227 1.38 8.02 -11.70
C ALA A 227 2.75 7.34 -11.49
N ASP A 228 3.65 7.51 -12.45
CA ASP A 228 4.97 6.90 -12.44
C ASP A 228 5.85 7.68 -11.48
N GLY A 229 6.13 7.10 -10.33
CA GLY A 229 6.78 7.84 -9.27
C GLY A 229 7.29 6.95 -8.16
N SER A 230 8.13 7.56 -7.34
CA SER A 230 8.56 6.94 -6.09
C SER A 230 7.92 7.61 -4.90
N GLY A 231 7.70 6.82 -3.85
CA GLY A 231 7.09 7.27 -2.63
C GLY A 231 7.83 6.74 -1.41
N VAL A 232 7.74 7.52 -0.34
CA VAL A 232 8.20 7.15 0.99
C VAL A 232 7.02 7.03 1.93
N LEU A 233 7.09 6.08 2.85
CA LEU A 233 6.09 5.83 3.88
C LEU A 233 6.77 5.76 5.24
N GLY A 234 6.49 6.70 6.13
CA GLY A 234 6.78 6.57 7.55
C GLY A 234 5.58 5.98 8.28
N ARG A 235 5.80 5.02 9.17
CA ARG A 235 4.75 4.46 10.02
C ARG A 235 5.22 4.27 11.44
N LEU A 236 4.39 4.68 12.39
CA LEU A 236 4.52 4.37 13.81
C LEU A 236 3.32 3.53 14.25
N ALA A 237 3.57 2.32 14.75
CA ALA A 237 2.53 1.41 15.22
C ALA A 237 2.76 1.03 16.69
N TYR A 238 1.70 1.12 17.49
CA TYR A 238 1.72 0.83 18.92
C TYR A 238 0.67 -0.21 19.28
N GLU A 239 1.09 -1.31 19.89
CA GLU A 239 0.22 -2.35 20.46
C GLU A 239 -0.21 -1.93 21.88
N ILE A 240 -1.38 -1.30 21.98
CA ILE A 240 -1.94 -0.76 23.23
C ILE A 240 -2.21 -1.88 24.24
N SER A 241 -2.72 -3.00 23.75
CA SER A 241 -2.93 -4.22 24.54
C SER A 241 -3.00 -5.41 23.60
N ASN A 242 -2.98 -6.63 24.16
CA ASN A 242 -3.01 -7.87 23.38
C ASN A 242 -4.14 -7.89 22.34
N GLY A 243 -3.77 -7.66 21.08
CA GLY A 243 -4.70 -7.61 19.95
C GLY A 243 -5.33 -6.25 19.65
N LEU A 244 -5.02 -5.17 20.36
CA LEU A 244 -5.41 -3.80 20.03
C LEU A 244 -4.17 -3.01 19.57
N THR A 245 -4.15 -2.65 18.29
CA THR A 245 -3.04 -1.89 17.69
C THR A 245 -3.56 -0.59 17.10
N ALA A 246 -2.87 0.51 17.38
CA ALA A 246 -3.07 1.79 16.73
C ALA A 246 -1.84 2.14 15.88
N GLY A 247 -2.05 2.70 14.69
CA GLY A 247 -1.00 3.11 13.78
C GLY A 247 -1.23 4.52 13.25
N VAL A 248 -0.14 5.25 13.04
CA VAL A 248 -0.12 6.52 12.32
C VAL A 248 0.85 6.36 11.15
N ASN A 249 0.43 6.82 9.97
CA ASN A 249 1.17 6.75 8.73
C ASN A 249 1.34 8.16 8.16
N ILE A 250 2.51 8.42 7.63
CA ILE A 250 2.81 9.59 6.81
C ILE A 250 3.43 9.10 5.51
N SER A 251 2.78 9.35 4.39
CA SER A 251 3.36 9.06 3.08
C SER A 251 3.62 10.34 2.32
N HIS A 252 4.64 10.33 1.48
CA HIS A 252 4.87 11.37 0.49
C HIS A 252 5.29 10.68 -0.80
N ASP A 253 4.58 10.96 -1.88
CA ASP A 253 4.87 10.45 -3.20
C ASP A 253 4.48 11.48 -4.26
N GLU A 254 5.01 11.31 -5.46
CA GLU A 254 4.86 12.27 -6.56
C GLU A 254 3.41 12.38 -7.08
N ALA A 255 2.58 11.36 -6.86
CA ALA A 255 1.22 11.32 -7.37
C ALA A 255 0.18 11.83 -6.36
N PHE A 256 0.35 11.52 -5.07
CA PHE A 256 -0.64 11.79 -4.02
C PHE A 256 -0.21 12.85 -3.00
N ASP A 257 0.97 13.46 -3.18
CA ASP A 257 1.59 14.41 -2.25
C ASP A 257 1.75 13.83 -0.82
N THR A 258 1.98 14.70 0.17
CA THR A 258 2.04 14.30 1.57
C THR A 258 0.65 13.95 2.10
N ARG A 259 0.46 12.71 2.54
CA ARG A 259 -0.75 12.22 3.19
C ARG A 259 -0.46 11.75 4.62
N VAL A 260 -1.37 12.04 5.53
CA VAL A 260 -1.35 11.53 6.91
C VAL A 260 -2.59 10.70 7.14
N SER A 261 -2.41 9.46 7.58
CA SER A 261 -3.51 8.54 7.89
C SER A 261 -3.28 7.84 9.22
N ALA A 262 -4.33 7.25 9.76
CA ALA A 262 -4.26 6.46 10.97
C ALA A 262 -5.08 5.18 10.81
N ASP A 263 -4.69 4.12 11.50
CA ASP A 263 -5.41 2.86 11.53
C ASP A 263 -5.55 2.31 12.94
N LEU A 264 -6.65 1.60 13.16
CA LEU A 264 -6.96 0.90 14.40
C LEU A 264 -7.32 -0.54 14.06
N LYS A 265 -6.67 -1.49 14.71
CA LYS A 265 -6.92 -2.92 14.52
C LYS A 265 -7.23 -3.55 15.87
N VAL A 266 -8.33 -4.30 15.91
CA VAL A 266 -8.70 -5.15 17.04
C VAL A 266 -8.68 -6.59 16.56
N ARG A 267 -8.03 -7.49 17.30
CA ARG A 267 -7.88 -8.91 17.01
C ARG A 267 -8.17 -9.72 18.26
N PHE A 268 -9.16 -10.59 18.17
CA PHE A 268 -9.56 -11.56 19.16
C PHE A 268 -8.97 -12.93 18.83
N GLY A 269 -8.84 -13.80 19.84
CA GLY A 269 -8.21 -15.11 19.71
C GLY A 269 -6.71 -15.07 19.98
N GLY A 270 -5.98 -16.06 19.48
CA GLY A 270 -4.55 -16.25 19.78
C GLY A 270 -4.31 -17.10 21.03
N ALA A 271 -3.19 -16.85 21.71
CA ALA A 271 -2.75 -17.61 22.87
C ALA A 271 -3.83 -17.69 23.98
N SER A 272 -3.94 -18.86 24.61
CA SER A 272 -5.08 -19.21 25.47
C SER A 272 -4.99 -18.61 26.88
N THR A 273 -3.79 -18.38 27.40
CA THR A 273 -3.59 -17.79 28.74
C THR A 273 -3.11 -16.34 28.65
N THR A 274 -3.30 -15.57 29.72
CA THR A 274 -2.81 -14.19 29.82
C THR A 274 -1.28 -14.14 29.82
N GLU A 275 -0.61 -15.11 30.46
CA GLU A 275 0.85 -15.21 30.50
C GLU A 275 1.42 -15.48 29.10
N GLN A 276 0.83 -16.43 28.36
CA GLN A 276 1.25 -16.70 26.99
C GLN A 276 1.05 -15.49 26.08
N ARG A 277 -0.06 -14.77 26.24
CA ARG A 277 -0.32 -13.54 25.48
C ARG A 277 0.75 -12.47 25.76
N LYS A 278 1.10 -12.24 27.02
CA LYS A 278 2.21 -11.33 27.38
C LYS A 278 3.55 -11.78 26.81
N ALA A 279 3.88 -13.05 26.94
CA ALA A 279 5.13 -13.60 26.41
C ALA A 279 5.24 -13.46 24.88
N VAL A 280 4.12 -13.60 24.16
CA VAL A 280 4.07 -13.35 22.71
C VAL A 280 4.25 -11.86 22.40
N GLN A 281 3.61 -10.97 23.16
CA GLN A 281 3.70 -9.53 22.98
C GLN A 281 5.13 -8.99 23.23
N GLU A 282 5.84 -9.55 24.22
CA GLU A 282 7.21 -9.19 24.57
C GLU A 282 8.25 -9.69 23.54
N LEU A 283 7.85 -10.59 22.64
CA LEU A 283 8.73 -11.19 21.62
C LEU A 283 8.19 -10.91 20.22
N PRO A 284 8.59 -9.80 19.57
CA PRO A 284 8.12 -9.43 18.23
C PRO A 284 8.30 -10.54 17.19
N VAL A 285 9.39 -11.30 17.27
CA VAL A 285 9.65 -12.46 16.39
C VAL A 285 8.55 -13.53 16.47
N ILE A 286 8.01 -13.74 17.67
CA ILE A 286 6.94 -14.71 17.92
C ILE A 286 5.59 -14.12 17.56
N ASN A 287 5.32 -12.86 17.90
CA ASN A 287 4.09 -12.17 17.54
C ASN A 287 3.87 -12.15 16.02
N ALA A 288 4.96 -11.97 15.26
CA ALA A 288 4.96 -11.95 13.81
C ALA A 288 4.47 -13.26 13.16
N LEU A 289 4.51 -14.40 13.86
CA LEU A 289 3.93 -15.66 13.33
C LEU A 289 2.40 -15.59 13.19
N THR A 290 1.73 -14.74 13.98
CA THR A 290 0.26 -14.61 13.99
C THR A 290 -0.23 -13.25 13.52
N SER A 291 0.67 -12.36 13.10
CA SER A 291 0.31 -11.04 12.60
C SER A 291 -0.34 -11.15 11.21
N THR A 292 -1.35 -10.33 10.95
CA THR A 292 -1.91 -10.18 9.60
C THR A 292 -0.83 -9.56 8.69
N PRO A 293 -0.52 -10.14 7.51
CA PRO A 293 0.39 -9.54 6.54
C PRO A 293 0.06 -8.07 6.22
N SER A 294 1.09 -7.24 6.06
CA SER A 294 1.01 -5.82 5.65
C SER A 294 0.75 -5.68 4.15
N ASN A 295 0.76 -4.43 3.65
CA ASN A 295 0.75 -4.08 2.23
C ASN A 295 -0.41 -4.73 1.47
N ARG A 296 -1.59 -4.25 1.83
CA ARG A 296 -2.88 -4.65 1.27
C ARG A 296 -3.54 -3.47 0.60
N ASP A 297 -4.63 -3.78 -0.08
CA ASP A 297 -5.49 -2.83 -0.79
C ASP A 297 -4.95 -2.46 -2.17
N VAL A 298 -5.87 -2.39 -3.13
CA VAL A 298 -5.57 -2.00 -4.51
C VAL A 298 -5.46 -0.48 -4.55
N ARG A 299 -4.27 0.03 -4.86
CA ARG A 299 -4.06 1.47 -5.07
C ARG A 299 -4.51 1.84 -6.48
N VAL A 300 -5.35 2.86 -6.56
CA VAL A 300 -5.93 3.34 -7.82
C VAL A 300 -5.54 4.80 -8.00
N HIS A 301 -5.23 5.17 -9.23
CA HIS A 301 -4.95 6.54 -9.66
C HIS A 301 -5.91 6.92 -10.79
N ASP A 302 -6.38 8.16 -10.84
CA ASP A 302 -7.17 8.65 -11.97
C ASP A 302 -6.39 9.57 -12.91
N ALA A 303 -6.64 9.44 -14.20
CA ALA A 303 -6.05 10.29 -15.22
C ALA A 303 -7.08 10.70 -16.27
N CYS A 304 -6.85 11.88 -16.84
CA CYS A 304 -7.55 12.38 -18.02
C CYS A 304 -7.12 11.54 -19.23
N PRO A 305 -8.04 10.92 -19.99
CA PRO A 305 -7.69 10.08 -21.14
C PRO A 305 -7.03 10.94 -22.24
N PRO A 306 -5.89 10.51 -22.83
CA PRO A 306 -5.14 11.30 -23.80
C PRO A 306 -5.84 11.56 -25.15
N GLY A 307 -7.06 11.07 -25.39
CA GLY A 307 -7.64 10.99 -26.73
C GLY A 307 -9.05 11.54 -26.93
N TRP A 308 -9.76 12.00 -25.90
CA TRP A 308 -11.21 12.28 -26.00
C TRP A 308 -11.57 13.75 -26.03
N ALA A 309 -10.63 14.56 -26.47
CA ALA A 309 -10.79 16.01 -26.52
C ALA A 309 -11.43 16.53 -27.81
N TYR A 310 -11.62 15.69 -28.83
CA TYR A 310 -11.56 16.22 -30.19
C TYR A 310 -12.79 16.09 -31.08
N GLU A 311 -13.95 15.60 -30.60
CA GLU A 311 -15.09 15.50 -31.53
C GLU A 311 -16.35 16.29 -31.18
N TRP A 312 -16.60 16.70 -29.92
CA TRP A 312 -17.88 17.36 -29.59
C TRP A 312 -17.84 18.43 -28.47
N MET A 313 -16.70 19.06 -28.17
CA MET A 313 -16.69 20.10 -27.13
C MET A 313 -17.15 21.47 -27.67
N PRO A 314 -18.27 22.05 -27.19
CA PRO A 314 -18.61 23.44 -27.44
C PRO A 314 -17.51 24.35 -26.85
N MET A 315 -17.29 25.51 -27.46
CA MET A 315 -16.26 26.52 -27.10
C MET A 315 -16.22 26.96 -25.61
N GLY A 316 -17.17 26.54 -24.77
CA GLY A 316 -17.14 26.72 -23.31
C GLY A 316 -16.23 25.75 -22.54
N PHE A 317 -15.70 24.69 -23.19
CA PHE A 317 -14.92 23.63 -22.53
C PHE A 317 -13.38 23.78 -22.63
N LEU A 318 -12.88 24.85 -23.27
CA LEU A 318 -11.45 25.15 -23.37
C LEU A 318 -10.76 25.41 -22.02
N HIS A 319 -11.52 25.73 -20.96
CA HIS A 319 -10.99 25.87 -19.60
C HIS A 319 -10.56 24.52 -19.01
N GLN A 320 -11.34 23.46 -19.25
CA GLN A 320 -11.12 22.12 -18.67
C GLN A 320 -9.94 21.36 -19.29
N TRP A 321 -9.56 21.74 -20.51
CA TRP A 321 -8.34 21.23 -21.16
C TRP A 321 -7.07 21.74 -20.50
N GLY A 322 -7.12 22.98 -20.03
CA GLY A 322 -6.05 23.63 -19.30
C GLY A 322 -5.66 22.85 -18.05
N ASP A 323 -6.65 22.42 -17.27
CA ASP A 323 -6.41 21.69 -16.03
C ASP A 323 -5.78 20.30 -16.28
N CYS A 324 -6.12 19.60 -17.37
CA CYS A 324 -5.41 18.38 -17.78
C CYS A 324 -3.95 18.66 -18.21
N VAL A 325 -3.67 19.81 -18.84
CA VAL A 325 -2.31 20.21 -19.25
C VAL A 325 -1.46 20.63 -18.04
N ASP A 326 -2.05 21.28 -17.04
CA ASP A 326 -1.36 21.60 -15.77
C ASP A 326 -1.07 20.33 -14.96
N ALA A 327 -1.99 19.36 -14.92
CA ALA A 327 -1.77 18.05 -14.29
C ALA A 327 -0.63 17.25 -14.97
N LEU A 328 -0.38 17.50 -16.26
CA LEU A 328 0.73 16.91 -17.03
C LEU A 328 2.02 17.77 -17.02
N GLY A 329 2.14 18.73 -16.09
CA GLY A 329 3.34 19.56 -15.97
C GLY A 329 3.57 20.51 -17.17
N GLY A 330 2.50 20.92 -17.85
CA GLY A 330 2.54 21.86 -18.97
C GLY A 330 2.94 21.26 -20.31
N LYS A 331 3.07 19.93 -20.42
CA LYS A 331 3.43 19.24 -21.67
C LYS A 331 2.41 18.16 -22.00
N ALA A 332 1.62 18.39 -23.06
CA ALA A 332 0.80 17.35 -23.67
C ALA A 332 1.46 16.87 -24.95
N LYS A 333 1.87 15.59 -24.98
CA LYS A 333 2.36 14.94 -26.20
C LYS A 333 1.21 14.17 -26.83
N ILE A 334 0.85 14.53 -28.07
CA ILE A 334 -0.23 13.90 -28.81
C ILE A 334 0.40 13.10 -29.95
N GLU A 335 0.32 11.77 -29.89
CA GLU A 335 0.65 10.90 -31.02
C GLU A 335 -0.60 10.74 -31.89
N TYR A 336 -0.56 11.33 -33.08
CA TYR A 336 -1.51 11.03 -34.16
C TYR A 336 -0.81 10.11 -35.16
N ASP A 337 -1.58 9.20 -35.78
CA ASP A 337 -1.17 8.37 -36.92
C ASP A 337 -0.12 9.07 -37.79
N ASN A 338 1.15 8.66 -37.62
CA ASN A 338 2.33 9.10 -38.36
C ASN A 338 2.75 10.58 -38.32
N PHE A 339 2.31 11.38 -37.33
CA PHE A 339 2.90 12.72 -37.09
C PHE A 339 3.14 13.00 -35.61
N ASN A 340 4.42 13.08 -35.22
CA ASN A 340 4.85 13.62 -33.93
C ASN A 340 4.71 15.15 -33.95
N LYS A 341 3.78 15.70 -33.16
CA LYS A 341 3.62 17.14 -32.99
C LYS A 341 3.56 17.48 -31.51
N GLU A 342 4.47 18.33 -31.05
CA GLU A 342 4.51 18.81 -29.67
C GLU A 342 3.76 20.14 -29.56
N TRP A 343 2.92 20.27 -28.53
CA TRP A 343 2.19 21.51 -28.26
C TRP A 343 2.67 22.11 -26.95
N PHE A 344 2.88 23.43 -26.94
CA PHE A 344 3.23 24.17 -25.74
C PHE A 344 2.13 25.17 -25.40
N CYS A 345 1.61 25.08 -24.18
CA CYS A 345 0.59 25.99 -23.68
C CYS A 345 1.15 26.80 -22.51
N SER A 346 0.97 28.11 -22.52
CA SER A 346 1.47 29.02 -21.47
C SER A 346 0.30 29.60 -20.67
N LYS A 347 0.38 29.49 -19.33
CA LYS A 347 -0.57 30.11 -18.39
C LYS A 347 -0.22 31.59 -18.21
N LYS A 348 -1.19 32.49 -18.37
CA LYS A 348 -0.99 33.92 -18.04
C LYS A 348 -1.01 34.11 -16.52
N PRO A 349 -0.04 34.81 -15.90
CA PRO A 349 -0.08 35.05 -14.48
C PRO A 349 -1.28 35.92 -14.11
N GLY A 350 -2.08 35.46 -13.14
CA GLY A 350 -3.09 36.25 -12.45
C GLY A 350 -4.54 36.12 -12.90
N ASN A 351 -4.88 35.28 -13.88
CA ASN A 351 -6.26 35.24 -14.40
C ASN A 351 -6.84 33.85 -14.74
N GLY A 352 -6.19 32.73 -14.42
CA GLY A 352 -6.75 31.38 -14.66
C GLY A 352 -6.91 30.97 -16.13
N PHE A 353 -6.88 31.91 -17.08
CA PHE A 353 -6.95 31.65 -18.51
C PHE A 353 -5.59 31.25 -19.11
N TYR A 354 -5.58 30.19 -19.94
CA TYR A 354 -4.44 29.84 -20.80
C TYR A 354 -4.32 30.84 -21.94
N ALA A 355 -3.12 31.38 -22.12
CA ALA A 355 -2.81 32.33 -23.18
C ALA A 355 -2.37 31.59 -24.45
N GLY A 356 -3.29 30.80 -25.00
CA GLY A 356 -3.08 30.09 -26.26
C GLY A 356 -2.10 28.91 -26.18
N CYS A 357 -2.40 27.88 -26.98
CA CYS A 357 -1.51 26.77 -27.24
C CYS A 357 -0.91 26.94 -28.64
N TYR A 358 0.41 26.80 -28.76
CA TYR A 358 1.10 26.90 -30.04
C TYR A 358 1.74 25.56 -30.38
N LEU A 359 1.67 25.21 -31.66
CA LEU A 359 2.34 24.04 -32.23
C LEU A 359 3.85 24.33 -32.31
N ILE A 360 4.68 23.43 -31.78
CA ILE A 360 6.14 23.47 -31.93
C ILE A 360 6.56 22.67 -33.15
#